data_AF-A0A317FZH1-F1
#
_entry.id   AF-A0A317FZH1-F1
#
_cell.length_a   1.000
_cell.length_b   1.000
_cell.length_c   1.000
_cell.angle_alpha   90.00
_cell.angle_beta   90.00
_cell.angle_gamma   90.00
#
_symmetry.space_group_name_H-M   'P 1'
#
loop_
_entity.id
_entity.type
_entity.pdbx_description
1 polymer ?
#
loop_
_entity_poly.entity_id
_entity_poly.type
_entity_poly.pdbx_seq_one_letter_code
_entity_poly.pdbx_strand_id
1 'polypeptide(L)'
;MIIQKSFSHISYTLEDDEYSKLALKMISGAAAPNIIKPITTMNNGRKRFMYSVRDLTQISLLSSEMDEKQAIHVLSSYKDVLNRIEAQTFLKKEFLELDTDRVFVDVKTGDVKFIIVPVMTHDNSGGHRSFLKKNYDFISAVLDKLQLYENSRLCFMHDMCLCISGMKDDNPGILCELEDLYTYLISEFDIEVDADIKQEDKRNIESSQDELKEKDNKAIREIELHYDGDYGTFTFYITKNSFTIGKAPDNDGALSMNPVVSRYHLVIEIDGDKAYVTDLNSSNHTFINRMIIPSNQKVLLEDQSVLRIANMDFEVRISA
;
A
#
# COMPACT_ATOMS: atom_id res chain seq x y z
N MET A 1 11.08 -6.07 -5.90
CA MET A 1 10.23 -5.40 -4.88
C MET A 1 9.23 -6.41 -4.35
N ILE A 2 9.13 -6.56 -3.04
CA ILE A 2 8.24 -7.54 -2.40
C ILE A 2 6.95 -6.84 -1.96
N ILE A 3 5.80 -7.35 -2.41
CA ILE A 3 4.48 -6.84 -2.07
C ILE A 3 3.82 -7.81 -1.09
N GLN A 4 3.39 -7.31 0.07
CA GLN A 4 2.62 -8.08 1.05
C GLN A 4 1.28 -7.39 1.28
N LYS A 5 0.20 -8.16 1.24
CA LYS A 5 -1.17 -7.68 1.43
C LYS A 5 -1.77 -8.37 2.65
N SER A 6 -2.37 -7.58 3.53
CA SER A 6 -3.21 -8.04 4.63
C SER A 6 -4.61 -7.41 4.50
N PHE A 7 -5.52 -7.77 5.40
CA PHE A 7 -6.86 -7.19 5.43
C PHE A 7 -6.85 -5.67 5.66
N SER A 8 -5.89 -5.17 6.45
CA SER A 8 -5.86 -3.77 6.85
C SER A 8 -4.81 -2.94 6.11
N HIS A 9 -3.80 -3.56 5.51
CA HIS A 9 -2.70 -2.84 4.87
C HIS A 9 -2.20 -3.52 3.60
N ILE A 10 -1.67 -2.73 2.68
CA ILE A 10 -0.72 -3.18 1.67
C ILE A 10 0.65 -2.62 2.02
N SER A 11 1.68 -3.44 1.88
CA SER A 11 3.06 -3.02 2.04
C SER A 11 3.95 -3.37 0.86
N TYR A 12 4.86 -2.46 0.56
CA TYR A 12 5.88 -2.59 -0.48
C TYR A 12 7.22 -2.51 0.21
N THR A 13 7.94 -3.63 0.24
CA THR A 13 9.31 -3.70 0.76
C THR A 13 10.26 -3.65 -0.43
N LEU A 14 11.11 -2.62 -0.47
CA LEU A 14 12.08 -2.45 -1.55
C LEU A 14 13.22 -3.45 -1.37
N GLU A 15 13.72 -4.01 -2.46
CA GLU A 15 14.91 -4.87 -2.41
C GLU A 15 16.18 -4.05 -2.27
N ASP A 16 16.19 -2.87 -2.89
CA ASP A 16 17.26 -1.86 -2.89
C ASP A 16 16.72 -0.50 -2.43
N ASP A 17 17.58 0.42 -1.98
CA ASP A 17 17.22 1.76 -1.48
C ASP A 17 16.86 2.77 -2.60
N GLU A 18 16.39 2.28 -3.74
CA GLU A 18 16.10 3.03 -4.95
C GLU A 18 14.68 3.65 -4.91
N TYR A 19 14.55 4.76 -4.18
CA TYR A 19 13.28 5.49 -4.11
C TYR A 19 13.47 7.00 -4.05
N SER A 20 12.47 7.74 -4.52
CA SER A 20 12.45 9.20 -4.47
C SER A 20 12.04 9.69 -3.08
N LYS A 21 13.02 10.12 -2.27
CA LYS A 21 12.79 10.78 -0.97
C LYS A 21 11.96 12.06 -1.11
N LEU A 22 12.10 12.79 -2.22
CA LEU A 22 11.35 14.00 -2.50
C LEU A 22 9.88 13.70 -2.82
N ALA A 23 9.61 12.68 -3.63
CA ALA A 23 8.25 12.22 -3.90
C ALA A 23 7.58 11.75 -2.60
N LEU A 24 8.29 10.98 -1.77
CA LEU A 24 7.78 10.55 -0.47
C LEU A 24 7.37 11.74 0.41
N LYS A 25 8.20 12.78 0.48
CA LYS A 25 7.89 13.99 1.25
C LYS A 25 6.65 14.72 0.73
N MET A 26 6.46 14.77 -0.60
CA MET A 26 5.27 15.36 -1.23
C MET A 26 4.01 14.57 -0.89
N ILE A 27 4.05 13.23 -1.03
CA ILE A 27 2.89 12.36 -0.77
C ILE A 27 2.49 12.41 0.72
N SER A 28 3.47 12.38 1.64
CA SER A 28 3.17 12.43 3.08
C SER A 28 2.65 13.80 3.54
N GLY A 29 3.15 14.89 2.94
CA GLY A 29 2.81 16.27 3.32
C GLY A 29 1.53 16.83 2.69
N ALA A 30 1.14 16.37 1.51
CA ALA A 30 -0.03 16.88 0.81
C ALA A 30 -1.34 16.31 1.40
N ALA A 31 -2.38 17.14 1.46
CA ALA A 31 -3.75 16.67 1.64
C ALA A 31 -4.32 16.33 0.27
N ALA A 32 -4.38 15.04 -0.06
CA ALA A 32 -4.99 14.55 -1.28
C ALA A 32 -6.01 13.46 -0.90
N PRO A 33 -7.33 13.74 -1.01
CA PRO A 33 -8.35 12.79 -0.56
C PRO A 33 -8.28 11.48 -1.34
N ASN A 34 -7.90 11.50 -2.62
CA ASN A 34 -7.81 10.33 -3.49
C ASN A 34 -6.48 9.56 -3.40
N ILE A 35 -5.55 9.93 -2.52
CA ILE A 35 -4.25 9.26 -2.39
C ILE A 35 -4.11 8.70 -0.97
N ILE A 36 -3.82 7.41 -0.86
CA ILE A 36 -3.52 6.77 0.43
C ILE A 36 -2.11 7.18 0.86
N LYS A 37 -2.02 7.80 2.04
CA LYS A 37 -0.72 8.24 2.56
C LYS A 37 0.11 7.03 3.00
N PRO A 38 1.38 6.94 2.55
CA PRO A 38 2.28 5.90 3.03
C PRO A 38 2.73 6.21 4.44
N ILE A 39 2.67 5.20 5.31
CA ILE A 39 3.48 5.09 6.51
C ILE A 39 4.78 4.41 6.09
N THR A 40 5.92 4.94 6.50
CA THR A 40 7.20 4.30 6.18
C THR A 40 7.82 3.68 7.40
N THR A 41 8.28 2.45 7.26
CA THR A 41 9.08 1.74 8.25
C THR A 41 10.30 1.09 7.57
N MET A 42 11.12 0.41 8.35
CA MET A 42 12.20 -0.45 7.86
C MET A 42 11.82 -1.89 8.23
N ASN A 43 12.07 -2.83 7.33
CA ASN A 43 12.02 -4.26 7.65
C ASN A 43 13.32 -4.91 7.19
N ASN A 44 14.09 -5.47 8.13
CA ASN A 44 15.40 -6.08 7.87
C ASN A 44 16.40 -5.15 7.17
N GLY A 45 16.40 -3.86 7.51
CA GLY A 45 17.27 -2.86 6.88
C GLY A 45 16.80 -2.40 5.48
N ARG A 46 15.65 -2.87 5.01
CA ARG A 46 15.04 -2.43 3.75
C ARG A 46 13.88 -1.48 3.99
N LYS A 47 13.76 -0.45 3.13
CA LYS A 47 12.66 0.49 3.19
C LYS A 47 11.33 -0.21 2.90
N ARG A 48 10.34 0.03 3.75
CA ARG A 48 8.97 -0.45 3.58
C ARG A 48 7.99 0.72 3.55
N PHE A 49 7.15 0.77 2.52
CA PHE A 49 5.99 1.64 2.44
C PHE A 49 4.75 0.84 2.82
N MET A 50 3.91 1.39 3.69
CA MET A 50 2.69 0.76 4.17
C MET A 50 1.51 1.69 3.95
N TYR A 51 0.44 1.15 3.38
CA TYR A 51 -0.77 1.88 3.03
C TYR A 51 -1.91 1.25 3.81
N SER A 52 -2.55 2.01 4.70
CA SER A 52 -3.76 1.55 5.39
C SER A 52 -4.89 1.49 4.37
N VAL A 53 -5.45 0.29 4.22
CA VAL A 53 -6.63 0.00 3.40
C VAL A 53 -7.79 -0.48 4.28
N ARG A 54 -7.68 -0.29 5.60
CA ARG A 54 -8.75 -0.55 6.56
C ARG A 54 -9.99 0.24 6.13
N ASP A 55 -11.13 -0.44 6.09
CA ASP A 55 -12.43 0.07 5.65
C ASP A 55 -12.53 0.47 4.17
N LEU A 56 -11.53 0.14 3.34
CA LEU A 56 -11.57 0.35 1.90
C LEU A 56 -11.83 -0.96 1.15
N THR A 57 -12.55 -0.88 0.04
CA THR A 57 -12.87 -2.03 -0.82
C THR A 57 -12.09 -1.94 -2.12
N GLN A 58 -11.52 -3.04 -2.61
CA GLN A 58 -10.80 -3.06 -3.89
C GLN A 58 -11.78 -2.93 -5.05
N ILE A 59 -11.39 -2.22 -6.10
CA ILE A 59 -12.21 -2.11 -7.32
C ILE A 59 -12.44 -3.49 -7.94
N SER A 60 -11.45 -4.37 -7.93
CA SER A 60 -11.58 -5.73 -8.44
C SER A 60 -12.69 -6.52 -7.76
N LEU A 61 -12.95 -6.27 -6.47
CA LEU A 61 -13.92 -6.99 -5.63
C LEU A 61 -15.32 -6.38 -5.57
N LEU A 62 -15.58 -5.27 -6.27
CA LEU A 62 -16.95 -4.74 -6.37
C LEU A 62 -17.85 -5.81 -7.02
N SER A 63 -18.81 -6.30 -6.24
CA SER A 63 -19.53 -7.58 -6.40
C SER A 63 -20.69 -7.55 -7.38
N SER A 64 -21.09 -6.36 -7.85
CA SER A 64 -22.03 -6.16 -8.95
C SER A 64 -21.28 -5.53 -10.11
N GLU A 65 -21.74 -5.78 -11.33
CA GLU A 65 -21.27 -5.01 -12.48
C GLU A 65 -21.32 -3.54 -12.13
N MET A 66 -20.24 -2.86 -12.44
CA MET A 66 -20.11 -1.45 -12.14
C MET A 66 -21.12 -0.72 -13.03
N ASP A 67 -21.89 0.19 -12.45
CA ASP A 67 -22.78 1.02 -13.27
C ASP A 67 -21.97 2.09 -14.01
N GLU A 68 -22.59 2.68 -15.03
CA GLU A 68 -21.97 3.71 -15.85
C GLU A 68 -21.45 4.90 -15.02
N LYS A 69 -22.19 5.31 -13.98
CA LYS A 69 -21.83 6.45 -13.12
C LYS A 69 -20.62 6.14 -12.25
N GLN A 70 -20.54 4.92 -11.71
CA GLN A 70 -19.41 4.44 -10.94
C GLN A 70 -18.14 4.38 -11.79
N ALA A 71 -18.23 3.88 -13.02
CA ALA A 71 -17.08 3.86 -13.94
C ALA A 71 -16.59 5.28 -14.24
N ILE A 72 -17.52 6.19 -14.56
CA ILE A 72 -17.18 7.61 -14.75
C ILE A 72 -16.51 8.18 -13.50
N HIS A 73 -17.05 7.91 -12.32
CA HIS A 73 -16.47 8.41 -11.07
C HIS A 73 -15.06 7.88 -10.81
N VAL A 74 -14.79 6.60 -11.11
CA VAL A 74 -13.46 5.99 -11.01
C VAL A 74 -12.48 6.67 -11.97
N LEU A 75 -12.86 6.83 -13.23
CA LEU A 75 -12.02 7.41 -14.27
C LEU A 75 -11.76 8.91 -14.04
N SER A 76 -12.78 9.65 -13.59
CA SER A 76 -12.63 11.06 -13.20
C SER A 76 -11.73 11.21 -11.96
N SER A 77 -11.89 10.35 -10.96
CA SER A 77 -11.00 10.34 -9.78
C SER A 77 -9.56 10.00 -10.17
N TYR A 78 -9.37 9.09 -11.12
CA TYR A 78 -8.06 8.75 -11.65
C TYR A 78 -7.43 9.94 -12.40
N LYS A 79 -8.19 10.58 -13.29
CA LYS A 79 -7.80 11.82 -13.99
C LYS A 79 -7.37 12.91 -13.01
N ASP A 80 -8.14 13.14 -11.95
CA ASP A 80 -7.82 14.12 -10.91
C ASP A 80 -6.50 13.80 -10.20
N VAL A 81 -6.22 12.53 -9.93
CA VAL A 81 -4.94 12.11 -9.38
C VAL A 81 -3.81 12.39 -10.38
N LEU A 82 -3.96 12.05 -11.66
CA LEU A 82 -2.93 12.33 -12.68
C LEU A 82 -2.63 13.82 -12.78
N ASN A 83 -3.65 14.67 -12.87
CA ASN A 83 -3.50 16.13 -12.92
C ASN A 83 -2.76 16.66 -11.68
N ARG A 84 -3.05 16.11 -10.50
CA ARG A 84 -2.32 16.46 -9.26
C ARG A 84 -0.87 16.01 -9.29
N ILE A 85 -0.59 14.82 -9.84
CA ILE A 85 0.78 14.32 -9.99
C ILE A 85 1.57 15.24 -10.93
N GLU A 86 1.02 15.59 -12.09
CA GLU A 86 1.69 16.44 -13.09
C GLU A 86 1.93 17.87 -12.57
N ALA A 87 1.06 18.36 -11.67
CA ALA A 87 1.26 19.65 -11.01
C ALA A 87 2.41 19.65 -9.97
N GLN A 88 3.01 18.50 -9.64
CA GLN A 88 4.06 18.36 -8.62
C GLN A 88 5.42 18.00 -9.24
N THR A 89 6.44 18.83 -8.99
CA THR A 89 7.76 18.72 -9.64
C THR A 89 8.50 17.40 -9.39
N PHE A 90 8.32 16.77 -8.22
CA PHE A 90 9.06 15.55 -7.86
C PHE A 90 8.20 14.28 -7.89
N LEU A 91 6.95 14.41 -8.34
CA LEU A 91 6.00 13.31 -8.37
C LEU A 91 5.80 12.87 -9.82
N LYS A 92 5.96 11.57 -10.05
CA LYS A 92 5.95 10.97 -11.38
C LYS A 92 4.74 10.04 -11.50
N LYS A 93 4.07 10.03 -12.66
CA LYS A 93 2.90 9.18 -12.90
C LYS A 93 3.26 7.69 -12.90
N GLU A 94 4.52 7.37 -13.19
CA GLU A 94 5.10 6.03 -13.12
C GLU A 94 5.01 5.42 -11.71
N PHE A 95 4.99 6.25 -10.66
CA PHE A 95 4.88 5.82 -9.26
C PHE A 95 3.47 5.36 -8.87
N LEU A 96 2.48 5.59 -9.73
CA LEU A 96 1.09 5.22 -9.45
C LEU A 96 0.89 3.71 -9.61
N GLU A 97 0.24 3.11 -8.63
CA GLU A 97 -0.25 1.73 -8.69
C GLU A 97 -1.64 1.72 -9.34
N LEU A 98 -1.78 0.92 -10.40
CA LEU A 98 -2.98 0.86 -11.24
C LEU A 98 -3.55 -0.56 -11.37
N ASP A 99 -2.98 -1.53 -10.64
CA ASP A 99 -3.57 -2.85 -10.49
C ASP A 99 -4.92 -2.72 -9.75
N THR A 100 -6.01 -3.27 -10.31
CA THR A 100 -7.36 -3.12 -9.75
C THR A 100 -7.52 -3.79 -8.38
N ASP A 101 -6.62 -4.71 -8.00
CA ASP A 101 -6.51 -5.27 -6.64
C ASP A 101 -5.88 -4.32 -5.62
N ARG A 102 -5.37 -3.17 -6.10
CA ARG A 102 -4.64 -2.15 -5.33
C ARG A 102 -5.12 -0.73 -5.60
N VAL A 103 -6.25 -0.59 -6.30
CA VAL A 103 -7.05 0.64 -6.34
C VAL A 103 -8.30 0.39 -5.51
N PHE A 104 -8.64 1.34 -4.65
CA PHE A 104 -9.64 1.14 -3.61
C PHE A 104 -10.76 2.17 -3.69
N VAL A 105 -11.90 1.85 -3.13
CA VAL A 105 -13.05 2.74 -2.96
C VAL A 105 -13.42 2.77 -1.49
N ASP A 106 -13.57 3.97 -0.95
CA ASP A 106 -14.27 4.16 0.32
C ASP A 106 -15.77 4.06 0.07
N VAL A 107 -16.36 2.93 0.41
CA VAL A 107 -17.79 2.63 0.14
C VAL A 107 -18.71 3.63 0.87
N LYS A 108 -18.23 4.30 1.92
CA LYS A 108 -19.03 5.28 2.67
C LYS A 108 -19.12 6.62 1.93
N THR A 109 -18.05 7.02 1.26
CA THR A 109 -17.97 8.32 0.59
C THR A 109 -18.08 8.25 -0.93
N GLY A 110 -17.83 7.08 -1.52
CA GLY A 110 -17.65 6.89 -2.95
C GLY A 110 -16.22 7.18 -3.42
N ASP A 111 -15.36 7.75 -2.56
CA ASP A 111 -14.04 8.22 -2.98
C ASP A 111 -13.15 7.08 -3.44
N VAL A 112 -12.61 7.23 -4.65
CA VAL A 112 -11.58 6.33 -5.16
C VAL A 112 -10.21 6.74 -4.63
N LYS A 113 -9.49 5.77 -4.07
CA LYS A 113 -8.19 5.90 -3.41
C LYS A 113 -7.11 5.14 -4.17
N PHE A 114 -6.03 5.83 -4.48
CA PHE A 114 -4.87 5.30 -5.20
C PHE A 114 -3.64 5.21 -4.29
N ILE A 115 -2.78 4.24 -4.60
CA ILE A 115 -1.48 4.06 -3.98
C ILE A 115 -0.40 4.67 -4.89
N ILE A 116 0.53 5.43 -4.29
CA ILE A 116 1.72 5.92 -4.99
C ILE A 116 2.95 5.34 -4.31
N VAL A 117 3.71 4.51 -5.02
CA VAL A 117 4.95 3.90 -4.54
C VAL A 117 6.13 4.57 -5.25
N PRO A 118 6.93 5.40 -4.54
CA PRO A 118 7.94 6.26 -5.18
C PRO A 118 9.24 5.52 -5.53
N VAL A 119 9.13 4.32 -6.12
CA VAL A 119 10.28 3.49 -6.52
C VAL A 119 10.87 4.03 -7.82
N MET A 120 12.18 4.19 -7.84
CA MET A 120 12.88 4.60 -9.05
C MET A 120 13.15 3.35 -9.91
N THR A 121 12.85 3.42 -11.19
CA THR A 121 13.30 2.42 -12.17
C THR A 121 14.50 2.98 -12.93
N HIS A 122 15.47 2.12 -13.23
CA HIS A 122 16.72 2.52 -13.89
C HIS A 122 16.58 2.86 -15.39
N ASP A 123 15.41 2.65 -15.99
CA ASP A 123 15.21 2.84 -17.42
C ASP A 123 14.62 4.22 -17.76
N ASN A 124 15.44 5.08 -18.36
CA ASN A 124 15.08 6.44 -18.79
C ASN A 124 13.95 6.48 -19.85
N SER A 125 13.68 5.38 -20.58
CA SER A 125 12.63 5.28 -21.61
C SER A 125 11.58 4.19 -21.33
N GLY A 126 11.91 3.17 -20.53
CA GLY A 126 11.00 2.09 -20.16
C GLY A 126 9.87 2.52 -19.21
N GLY A 127 10.12 3.52 -18.36
CA GLY A 127 9.13 4.02 -17.40
C GLY A 127 7.86 4.56 -18.06
N HIS A 128 8.01 5.36 -19.12
CA HIS A 128 6.88 5.96 -19.82
C HIS A 128 6.00 4.91 -20.51
N ARG A 129 6.61 4.02 -21.32
CA ARG A 129 5.90 2.93 -22.00
C ARG A 129 5.23 1.98 -20.98
N SER A 130 5.92 1.65 -19.90
CA SER A 130 5.36 0.82 -18.82
C SER A 130 4.15 1.48 -18.17
N PHE A 131 4.24 2.78 -17.88
CA PHE A 131 3.10 3.55 -17.36
C PHE A 131 1.92 3.55 -18.33
N LEU A 132 2.15 3.83 -19.61
CA LEU A 132 1.11 3.85 -20.62
C LEU A 132 0.39 2.50 -20.75
N LYS A 133 1.14 1.39 -20.68
CA LYS A 133 0.53 0.05 -20.65
C LYS A 133 -0.31 -0.16 -19.38
N LYS A 134 0.20 0.21 -18.19
CA LYS A 134 -0.57 0.17 -16.93
C LYS A 134 -1.83 1.03 -16.99
N ASN A 135 -1.76 2.21 -17.63
CA ASN A 135 -2.90 3.11 -17.82
C ASN A 135 -3.98 2.44 -18.69
N TYR A 136 -3.60 1.88 -19.84
CA TYR A 136 -4.50 1.10 -20.68
C TYR A 136 -5.12 -0.09 -19.94
N ASP A 137 -4.31 -0.92 -19.27
CA ASP A 137 -4.79 -2.12 -18.59
C ASP A 137 -5.81 -1.75 -17.49
N PHE A 138 -5.59 -0.65 -16.76
CA PHE A 138 -6.53 -0.16 -15.75
C PHE A 138 -7.82 0.36 -16.37
N ILE A 139 -7.75 1.21 -17.40
CA ILE A 139 -8.94 1.74 -18.07
C ILE A 139 -9.77 0.59 -18.66
N SER A 140 -9.11 -0.37 -19.33
CA SER A 140 -9.77 -1.56 -19.87
C SER A 140 -10.46 -2.35 -18.76
N ALA A 141 -9.76 -2.65 -17.66
CA ALA A 141 -10.34 -3.40 -16.55
C ALA A 141 -11.54 -2.70 -15.88
N VAL A 142 -11.56 -1.36 -15.87
CA VAL A 142 -12.70 -0.57 -15.42
C VAL A 142 -13.85 -0.68 -16.42
N LEU A 143 -13.61 -0.54 -17.72
CA LEU A 143 -14.64 -0.65 -18.74
C LEU A 143 -15.22 -2.07 -18.88
N ASP A 144 -14.38 -3.10 -18.75
CA ASP A 144 -14.78 -4.51 -18.83
C ASP A 144 -15.73 -4.94 -17.69
N LYS A 145 -15.81 -4.13 -16.62
CA LYS A 145 -16.78 -4.31 -15.53
C LYS A 145 -18.16 -3.72 -15.83
N LEU A 146 -18.33 -2.97 -16.92
CA LEU A 146 -19.61 -2.43 -17.36
C LEU A 146 -20.33 -3.46 -18.24
N GLN A 147 -21.59 -3.77 -17.94
CA GLN A 147 -22.41 -4.55 -18.87
C GLN A 147 -22.91 -3.74 -20.07
N LEU A 148 -23.33 -2.51 -19.79
CA LEU A 148 -24.03 -1.62 -20.71
C LEU A 148 -23.73 -0.18 -20.31
N TYR A 149 -23.51 0.68 -21.29
CA TYR A 149 -23.32 2.11 -21.12
C TYR A 149 -23.65 2.80 -22.45
N GLU A 150 -24.13 4.04 -22.38
CA GLU A 150 -24.58 4.82 -23.54
C GLU A 150 -23.81 6.14 -23.69
N ASN A 151 -23.02 6.51 -22.68
CA ASN A 151 -22.22 7.71 -22.67
C ASN A 151 -21.22 7.69 -23.82
N SER A 152 -21.37 8.64 -24.74
CA SER A 152 -20.56 8.71 -25.97
C SER A 152 -19.06 8.79 -25.70
N ARG A 153 -18.64 9.36 -24.56
CA ARG A 153 -17.23 9.43 -24.19
C ARG A 153 -16.70 8.08 -23.67
N LEU A 154 -17.49 7.36 -22.88
CA LEU A 154 -17.15 5.99 -22.50
C LEU A 154 -17.11 5.06 -23.73
N CYS A 155 -18.07 5.19 -24.64
CA CYS A 155 -18.09 4.45 -25.92
C CYS A 155 -16.82 4.69 -26.71
N PHE A 156 -16.45 5.96 -26.92
CA PHE A 156 -15.24 6.29 -27.65
C PHE A 156 -13.98 5.75 -26.96
N MET A 157 -13.87 5.90 -25.63
CA MET A 157 -12.73 5.37 -24.88
C MET A 157 -12.63 3.84 -24.96
N HIS A 158 -13.77 3.14 -24.92
CA HIS A 158 -13.81 1.70 -25.09
C HIS A 158 -13.38 1.27 -26.50
N ASP A 159 -13.82 1.98 -27.54
CA ASP A 159 -13.38 1.72 -28.91
C ASP A 159 -11.85 1.86 -29.05
N MET A 160 -11.25 2.86 -28.39
CA MET A 160 -9.78 2.99 -28.31
C MET A 160 -9.14 1.77 -27.61
N CYS A 161 -9.72 1.31 -26.49
CA CYS A 161 -9.23 0.11 -25.79
C CYS A 161 -9.32 -1.16 -26.65
N LEU A 162 -10.39 -1.33 -27.43
CA LEU A 162 -10.56 -2.44 -28.37
C LEU A 162 -9.53 -2.39 -29.51
N CYS A 163 -9.27 -1.20 -30.05
CA CYS A 163 -8.21 -0.99 -31.05
C CYS A 163 -6.84 -1.42 -30.51
N ILE A 164 -6.48 -0.99 -29.30
CA ILE A 164 -5.21 -1.36 -28.65
C ILE A 164 -5.14 -2.88 -28.39
N SER A 165 -6.23 -3.50 -27.92
CA SER A 165 -6.30 -4.94 -27.66
C SER A 165 -6.04 -5.81 -28.91
N GLY A 166 -6.45 -5.31 -30.08
CA GLY A 166 -6.20 -5.97 -31.37
C GLY A 166 -4.76 -5.87 -31.88
N MET A 167 -3.90 -5.06 -31.25
CA MET A 167 -2.50 -4.87 -31.66
C MET A 167 -1.56 -5.84 -30.97
N LYS A 168 -0.51 -6.27 -31.69
CA LYS A 168 0.61 -7.01 -31.08
C LYS A 168 1.54 -6.06 -30.33
N ASP A 169 2.20 -6.56 -29.28
CA ASP A 169 3.13 -5.76 -28.47
C ASP A 169 4.33 -5.21 -29.26
N ASP A 170 4.72 -5.89 -30.34
CA ASP A 170 5.79 -5.48 -31.26
C ASP A 170 5.32 -4.54 -32.39
N ASN A 171 4.02 -4.19 -32.42
CA ASN A 171 3.48 -3.24 -33.38
C ASN A 171 4.09 -1.85 -33.13
N PRO A 172 4.74 -1.22 -34.13
CA PRO A 172 5.38 0.09 -33.96
C PRO A 172 4.38 1.21 -33.62
N GLY A 173 3.10 1.06 -33.99
CA GLY A 173 2.03 2.02 -33.72
C GLY A 173 1.41 1.93 -32.32
N ILE A 174 1.62 0.83 -31.58
CA ILE A 174 0.94 0.62 -30.29
C ILE A 174 1.26 1.72 -29.26
N LEU A 175 2.46 2.29 -29.32
CA LEU A 175 2.84 3.38 -28.41
C LEU A 175 2.01 4.63 -28.67
N CYS A 176 1.72 4.95 -29.93
CA CYS A 176 0.88 6.09 -30.32
C CYS A 176 -0.55 5.91 -29.81
N GLU A 177 -1.15 4.73 -29.99
CA GLU A 177 -2.51 4.44 -29.52
C GLU A 177 -2.62 4.54 -27.98
N LEU A 178 -1.60 4.06 -27.26
CA LEU A 178 -1.53 4.21 -25.81
C LEU A 178 -1.40 5.68 -25.38
N GLU A 179 -0.61 6.48 -26.10
CA GLU A 179 -0.47 7.93 -25.88
C GLU A 179 -1.79 8.67 -26.19
N ASP A 180 -2.50 8.27 -27.25
CA ASP A 180 -3.79 8.83 -27.61
C ASP A 180 -4.85 8.53 -26.55
N LEU A 181 -4.90 7.29 -26.02
CA LEU A 181 -5.80 6.93 -24.92
C LEU A 181 -5.50 7.74 -23.65
N TYR A 182 -4.22 7.89 -23.30
CA TYR A 182 -3.82 8.72 -22.18
C TYR A 182 -4.24 10.18 -22.37
N THR A 183 -4.01 10.73 -23.56
CA THR A 183 -4.36 12.10 -23.93
C THR A 183 -5.87 12.30 -23.86
N TYR A 184 -6.65 11.33 -24.35
CA TYR A 184 -8.10 11.33 -24.28
C TYR A 184 -8.61 11.42 -22.83
N LEU A 185 -8.06 10.58 -21.93
CA LEU A 185 -8.41 10.62 -20.50
C LEU A 185 -8.13 12.01 -19.88
N ILE A 186 -6.97 12.60 -20.17
CA ILE A 186 -6.56 13.87 -19.56
C ILE A 186 -7.31 15.07 -20.14
N SER A 187 -7.52 15.11 -21.46
CA SER A 187 -7.97 16.33 -22.15
C SER A 187 -9.44 16.30 -22.56
N GLU A 188 -10.02 15.13 -22.81
CA GLU A 188 -11.34 15.02 -23.46
C GLU A 188 -12.40 14.35 -22.57
N PHE A 189 -11.96 13.57 -21.58
CA PHE A 189 -12.83 12.88 -20.62
C PHE A 189 -13.27 13.81 -19.47
N ASP A 190 -14.02 14.88 -19.78
CA ASP A 190 -14.62 15.80 -18.78
C ASP A 190 -16.12 15.56 -18.66
N ILE A 191 -16.50 14.50 -17.95
CA ILE A 191 -17.91 14.22 -17.66
C ILE A 191 -18.28 14.93 -16.35
N GLU A 192 -19.18 15.91 -16.40
CA GLU A 192 -19.77 16.51 -15.21
C GLU A 192 -20.52 15.42 -14.43
N VAL A 193 -19.98 15.03 -13.27
CA VAL A 193 -20.65 14.10 -12.36
C VAL A 193 -21.61 14.92 -11.52
N ASP A 194 -22.91 14.77 -11.79
CA ASP A 194 -23.97 15.46 -11.06
C ASP A 194 -23.84 15.19 -9.55
N ALA A 195 -23.97 16.23 -8.72
CA ALA A 195 -23.56 16.24 -7.31
C ALA A 195 -24.43 15.35 -6.36
N ASP A 196 -25.39 14.60 -6.89
CA ASP A 196 -26.45 13.93 -6.14
C ASP A 196 -26.19 12.44 -5.78
N ILE A 197 -25.00 11.91 -6.06
CA ILE A 197 -24.65 10.51 -5.71
C ILE A 197 -24.21 10.42 -4.23
N LYS A 198 -25.13 10.67 -3.31
CA LYS A 198 -24.94 10.41 -1.87
C LYS A 198 -26.20 9.85 -1.22
N GLN A 199 -26.79 8.80 -1.77
CA GLN A 199 -27.67 7.88 -1.04
C GLN A 199 -28.15 6.77 -1.97
N GLU A 200 -28.39 5.60 -1.38
CA GLU A 200 -28.77 4.31 -2.00
C GLU A 200 -27.53 3.49 -2.44
N ASP A 201 -27.24 2.28 -1.94
CA ASP A 201 -28.09 1.30 -1.29
C ASP A 201 -27.32 0.45 -0.27
N LYS A 202 -27.95 0.27 0.89
CA LYS A 202 -27.55 -0.68 1.94
C LYS A 202 -28.45 -1.91 1.81
N ARG A 203 -27.85 -3.09 1.66
CA ARG A 203 -28.15 -4.32 2.43
C ARG A 203 -27.45 -5.57 1.87
N ASN A 204 -26.91 -6.37 2.81
CA ASN A 204 -26.71 -7.84 2.78
C ASN A 204 -25.48 -8.37 1.97
N ILE A 205 -24.61 -9.29 2.40
CA ILE A 205 -24.60 -10.38 3.41
C ILE A 205 -23.12 -10.80 3.72
N GLU A 206 -22.91 -11.39 4.90
CA GLU A 206 -21.68 -11.98 5.47
C GLU A 206 -21.27 -13.37 4.92
N SER A 207 -20.00 -13.74 5.21
CA SER A 207 -19.41 -15.10 5.41
C SER A 207 -19.05 -15.88 4.13
N SER A 208 -17.95 -16.65 3.99
CA SER A 208 -17.04 -17.34 4.92
C SER A 208 -15.69 -17.68 4.23
N GLN A 209 -14.71 -18.15 5.02
CA GLN A 209 -13.29 -18.40 4.73
C GLN A 209 -12.94 -19.82 4.21
N ASP A 210 -11.68 -19.97 3.76
CA ASP A 210 -10.72 -21.09 3.96
C ASP A 210 -9.99 -21.51 2.66
N GLU A 211 -8.71 -21.14 2.50
CA GLU A 211 -7.46 -21.90 2.78
C GLU A 211 -7.07 -22.92 1.70
N LEU A 212 -5.78 -22.89 1.29
CA LEU A 212 -4.93 -24.08 1.11
C LEU A 212 -3.43 -23.70 1.01
N LYS A 213 -2.67 -24.35 1.91
CA LYS A 213 -1.23 -24.52 2.17
C LYS A 213 -0.42 -24.98 0.94
N GLU A 214 0.91 -25.07 0.86
CA GLU A 214 2.16 -24.70 1.57
C GLU A 214 3.23 -25.61 0.90
N LYS A 215 4.53 -25.25 0.87
CA LYS A 215 5.62 -26.26 0.90
C LYS A 215 7.03 -25.69 1.16
N ASP A 216 7.59 -26.17 2.27
CA ASP A 216 8.99 -26.49 2.63
C ASP A 216 10.13 -25.48 2.42
N ASN A 217 10.72 -24.99 3.52
CA ASN A 217 12.11 -25.28 3.89
C ASN A 217 12.56 -24.74 5.27
N LYS A 218 13.13 -25.65 6.09
CA LYS A 218 14.07 -25.47 7.22
C LYS A 218 13.72 -24.38 8.26
N ALA A 219 13.12 -24.81 9.38
CA ALA A 219 12.65 -24.01 10.51
C ALA A 219 13.65 -22.92 10.97
N ILE A 220 13.51 -21.74 10.39
CA ILE A 220 13.94 -20.48 10.98
C ILE A 220 12.85 -20.17 11.99
N ARG A 221 13.19 -19.97 13.27
CA ARG A 221 12.21 -19.46 14.23
C ARG A 221 11.77 -18.08 13.74
N GLU A 222 10.51 -17.99 13.32
CA GLU A 222 9.91 -16.73 12.92
C GLU A 222 9.40 -16.07 14.18
N ILE A 223 10.07 -14.99 14.61
CA ILE A 223 9.55 -14.11 15.64
C ILE A 223 8.90 -12.93 14.94
N GLU A 224 7.62 -12.73 15.22
CA GLU A 224 6.80 -11.67 14.68
C GLU A 224 6.31 -10.76 15.80
N LEU A 225 6.38 -9.46 15.60
CA LEU A 225 5.76 -8.46 16.48
C LEU A 225 4.60 -7.79 15.74
N HIS A 226 3.37 -8.16 16.08
CA HIS A 226 2.15 -7.65 15.46
C HIS A 226 1.64 -6.44 16.23
N TYR A 227 1.68 -5.29 15.60
CA TYR A 227 1.04 -4.08 16.10
C TYR A 227 -0.36 -3.94 15.50
N ASP A 228 -1.34 -3.60 16.33
CA ASP A 228 -2.63 -3.08 15.90
C ASP A 228 -3.05 -1.93 16.83
N GLY A 229 -3.09 -0.70 16.33
CA GLY A 229 -3.43 0.47 17.15
C GLY A 229 -3.49 1.78 16.35
N ASP A 230 -3.24 2.90 17.05
CA ASP A 230 -3.37 4.27 16.53
C ASP A 230 -2.55 4.54 15.25
N TYR A 231 -1.45 3.82 15.04
CA TYR A 231 -0.60 3.93 13.84
C TYR A 231 -0.93 2.90 12.74
N GLY A 232 -2.09 2.24 12.84
CA GLY A 232 -2.51 1.17 11.93
C GLY A 232 -2.14 -0.22 12.43
N THR A 233 -1.93 -1.15 11.50
CA THR A 233 -1.58 -2.54 11.78
C THR A 233 -0.34 -2.89 10.98
N PHE A 234 0.68 -3.44 11.63
CA PHE A 234 1.89 -3.88 10.93
C PHE A 234 2.64 -4.93 11.73
N THR A 235 3.49 -5.68 11.05
CA THR A 235 4.28 -6.73 11.67
C THR A 235 5.76 -6.48 11.44
N PHE A 236 6.55 -6.51 12.50
CA PHE A 236 8.00 -6.70 12.37
C PHE A 236 8.31 -8.18 12.32
N TYR A 237 9.10 -8.58 11.32
CA TYR A 237 9.62 -9.94 11.20
C TYR A 237 11.09 -9.91 11.65
N ILE A 238 11.38 -10.54 12.78
CA ILE A 238 12.72 -10.53 13.35
C ILE A 238 13.54 -11.63 12.67
N THR A 239 14.39 -11.23 11.73
CA THR A 239 15.24 -12.18 10.97
C THR A 239 16.71 -12.14 11.39
N LYS A 240 17.09 -11.23 12.29
CA LYS A 240 18.46 -11.06 12.77
C LYS A 240 18.59 -11.57 14.20
N ASN A 241 19.75 -12.15 14.53
CA ASN A 241 20.08 -12.55 15.90
C ASN A 241 20.14 -11.37 16.89
N SER A 242 20.33 -10.16 16.39
CA SER A 242 20.21 -8.92 17.15
C SER A 242 19.40 -7.95 16.30
N PHE A 243 18.24 -7.55 16.79
CA PHE A 243 17.27 -6.71 16.10
C PHE A 243 16.93 -5.50 16.97
N THR A 244 17.37 -4.32 16.54
CA THR A 244 17.19 -3.06 17.27
C THR A 244 15.86 -2.40 16.90
N ILE A 245 15.15 -1.86 17.89
CA ILE A 245 13.89 -1.13 17.68
C ILE A 245 13.99 0.24 18.33
N GLY A 246 13.60 1.28 17.58
CA GLY A 246 13.68 2.65 18.05
C GLY A 246 13.21 3.65 17.01
N LYS A 247 13.21 4.93 17.37
CA LYS A 247 12.76 6.01 16.48
C LYS A 247 13.80 6.38 15.40
N ALA A 248 15.09 6.14 15.66
CA ALA A 248 16.15 6.47 14.72
C ALA A 248 16.08 5.55 13.49
N PRO A 249 16.33 6.08 12.27
CA PRO A 249 16.13 5.34 11.02
C PRO A 249 17.14 4.20 10.79
N ASP A 250 18.22 4.15 11.59
CA ASP A 250 19.26 3.12 11.56
C ASP A 250 18.95 1.92 12.47
N ASN A 251 17.80 1.89 13.17
CA ASN A 251 17.30 0.68 13.81
C ASN A 251 16.74 -0.31 12.79
N ASP A 252 16.77 -1.60 13.11
CA ASP A 252 16.19 -2.66 12.28
C ASP A 252 14.66 -2.55 12.18
N GLY A 253 14.01 -2.27 13.30
CA GLY A 253 12.59 -1.90 13.42
C GLY A 253 12.45 -0.42 13.75
N ALA A 254 12.47 0.43 12.72
CA ALA A 254 12.35 1.87 12.91
C ALA A 254 10.87 2.29 13.10
N LEU A 255 10.58 2.92 14.25
CA LEU A 255 9.27 3.46 14.65
C LEU A 255 9.26 4.99 14.56
N SER A 256 9.70 5.55 13.42
CA SER A 256 9.94 7.00 13.26
C SER A 256 8.70 7.89 13.42
N MET A 257 7.51 7.32 13.20
CA MET A 257 6.22 8.02 13.29
C MET A 257 5.79 8.32 14.73
N ASN A 258 6.32 7.59 15.72
CA ASN A 258 5.91 7.77 17.10
C ASN A 258 6.91 8.65 17.87
N PRO A 259 6.52 9.89 18.24
CA PRO A 259 7.46 10.84 18.84
C PRO A 259 7.97 10.41 20.22
N VAL A 260 7.19 9.61 20.96
CA VAL A 260 7.51 9.18 22.33
C VAL A 260 8.43 7.95 22.39
N VAL A 261 8.72 7.32 21.25
CA VAL A 261 9.73 6.26 21.16
C VAL A 261 11.13 6.89 21.19
N SER A 262 11.99 6.42 22.10
CA SER A 262 13.42 6.76 22.15
C SER A 262 14.16 6.39 20.86
N ARG A 263 15.26 7.10 20.56
CA ARG A 263 16.05 6.89 19.32
C ARG A 263 16.49 5.43 19.15
N TYR A 264 17.03 4.82 20.20
CA TYR A 264 17.29 3.39 20.33
C TYR A 264 16.54 2.96 21.58
N HIS A 265 15.43 2.24 21.43
CA HIS A 265 14.49 2.00 22.52
C HIS A 265 14.78 0.66 23.20
N LEU A 266 14.89 -0.39 22.39
CA LEU A 266 15.19 -1.74 22.85
C LEU A 266 15.97 -2.51 21.79
N VAL A 267 16.52 -3.64 22.19
CA VAL A 267 17.04 -4.67 21.28
C VAL A 267 16.41 -6.01 21.62
N ILE A 268 16.11 -6.79 20.59
CA ILE A 268 15.73 -8.19 20.71
C ILE A 268 16.90 -9.04 20.24
N GLU A 269 17.37 -9.93 21.10
CA GLU A 269 18.47 -10.86 20.82
C GLU A 269 17.94 -12.29 20.80
N ILE A 270 18.28 -13.04 19.75
CA ILE A 270 17.97 -14.46 19.60
C ILE A 270 19.22 -15.25 19.99
N ASP A 271 19.11 -16.06 21.04
CA ASP A 271 20.16 -16.95 21.53
C ASP A 271 19.62 -18.39 21.53
N GLY A 272 20.03 -19.18 20.54
CA GLY A 272 19.55 -20.54 20.33
C GLY A 272 18.04 -20.59 20.11
N ASP A 273 17.34 -21.19 21.08
CA ASP A 273 15.88 -21.38 21.10
C ASP A 273 15.17 -20.33 21.96
N LYS A 274 15.79 -19.20 22.28
CA LYS A 274 15.19 -18.17 23.14
C LYS A 274 15.39 -16.79 22.55
N ALA A 275 14.36 -15.98 22.70
CA ALA A 275 14.38 -14.57 22.38
C ALA A 275 14.44 -13.77 23.68
N TYR A 276 15.27 -12.74 23.71
CA TYR A 276 15.42 -11.85 24.85
C TYR A 276 15.21 -10.43 24.40
N VAL A 277 14.45 -9.65 25.17
CA VAL A 277 14.33 -8.21 24.99
C VAL A 277 15.14 -7.49 26.06
N THR A 278 15.87 -6.45 25.65
CA THR A 278 16.61 -5.56 26.54
C THR A 278 16.20 -4.12 26.26
N ASP A 279 15.65 -3.43 27.26
CA ASP A 279 15.40 -1.98 27.17
C ASP A 279 16.72 -1.20 27.24
N LEU A 280 16.94 -0.30 26.28
CA LEU A 280 18.20 0.46 26.12
C LEU A 280 18.17 1.82 26.86
N ASN A 281 17.62 1.85 28.07
CA ASN A 281 17.33 3.07 28.85
C ASN A 281 16.36 4.01 28.12
N SER A 282 15.23 3.45 27.67
CA SER A 282 14.23 4.26 26.99
C SER A 282 13.51 5.20 27.95
N SER A 283 13.03 6.34 27.44
CA SER A 283 12.41 7.40 28.26
C SER A 283 11.00 7.04 28.72
N ASN A 284 10.29 6.21 27.94
CA ASN A 284 8.92 5.77 28.24
C ASN A 284 8.84 4.27 28.58
N HIS A 285 9.99 3.64 28.78
CA HIS A 285 10.15 2.25 29.16
C HIS A 285 9.59 1.23 28.15
N THR A 286 10.07 -0.01 28.34
CA THR A 286 9.56 -1.20 27.69
C THR A 286 8.79 -2.03 28.71
N PHE A 287 7.71 -2.69 28.28
CA PHE A 287 6.92 -3.57 29.15
C PHE A 287 6.67 -4.91 28.47
N ILE A 288 6.58 -5.98 29.24
CA ILE A 288 6.07 -7.28 28.80
C ILE A 288 4.84 -7.59 29.65
N ASN A 289 3.71 -7.90 29.01
CA ASN A 289 2.45 -8.20 29.68
C ASN A 289 2.07 -7.13 30.71
N ARG A 290 2.22 -5.84 30.31
CA ARG A 290 1.98 -4.63 31.12
C ARG A 290 2.93 -4.42 32.31
N MET A 291 3.91 -5.29 32.52
CA MET A 291 4.94 -5.15 33.54
C MET A 291 6.18 -4.49 32.96
N ILE A 292 6.67 -3.42 33.61
CA ILE A 292 7.90 -2.74 33.21
C ILE A 292 9.09 -3.70 33.33
N ILE A 293 9.96 -3.74 32.30
CA ILE A 293 11.20 -4.51 32.36
C ILE A 293 12.36 -3.64 32.85
N PRO A 294 13.34 -4.22 33.57
CA PRO A 294 14.54 -3.49 33.96
C PRO A 294 15.39 -3.08 32.74
N SER A 295 15.83 -1.82 32.72
CA SER A 295 16.74 -1.32 31.67
C SER A 295 18.10 -2.03 31.72
N ASN A 296 18.67 -2.29 30.54
CA ASN A 296 19.96 -2.98 30.30
C ASN A 296 20.05 -4.39 30.88
N GLN A 297 18.92 -5.06 31.11
CA GLN A 297 18.89 -6.47 31.49
C GLN A 297 18.09 -7.26 30.47
N LYS A 298 18.60 -8.45 30.11
CA LYS A 298 17.90 -9.38 29.22
C LYS A 298 16.69 -9.95 29.95
N VAL A 299 15.51 -9.77 29.38
CA VAL A 299 14.27 -10.41 29.82
C VAL A 299 13.79 -11.34 28.73
N LEU A 300 13.37 -12.55 29.11
CA LEU A 300 12.86 -13.54 28.17
C LEU A 300 11.60 -13.00 27.48
N LEU A 301 11.56 -13.08 26.16
CA LEU A 301 10.40 -12.75 25.34
C LEU A 301 9.68 -14.04 24.96
N GLU A 302 8.48 -14.23 25.50
CA GLU A 302 7.69 -15.45 25.35
C GLU A 302 6.68 -15.31 24.20
N ASP A 303 6.33 -16.43 23.57
CA ASP A 303 5.24 -16.49 22.60
C ASP A 303 3.92 -16.02 23.23
N GLN A 304 3.06 -15.39 22.44
CA GLN A 304 1.78 -14.79 22.86
C GLN A 304 1.87 -13.66 23.89
N SER A 305 3.07 -13.24 24.27
CA SER A 305 3.23 -12.09 25.16
C SER A 305 2.91 -10.77 24.44
N VAL A 306 2.54 -9.76 25.22
CA VAL A 306 2.37 -8.39 24.71
C VAL A 306 3.61 -7.59 25.07
N LEU A 307 4.42 -7.25 24.06
CA LEU A 307 5.56 -6.35 24.17
C LEU A 307 5.09 -4.92 23.94
N ARG A 308 5.15 -4.08 24.98
CA ARG A 308 4.87 -2.64 24.86
C ARG A 308 6.15 -1.84 24.70
N ILE A 309 6.20 -1.03 23.66
CA ILE A 309 7.30 -0.11 23.36
C ILE A 309 6.77 1.32 23.50
N ALA A 310 7.17 2.04 24.55
CA ALA A 310 6.53 3.28 24.97
C ALA A 310 5.00 3.15 25.14
N ASN A 311 4.22 3.59 24.15
CA ASN A 311 2.76 3.52 24.14
C ASN A 311 2.20 2.62 23.02
N MET A 312 3.03 1.77 22.41
CA MET A 312 2.62 0.84 21.36
C MET A 312 2.69 -0.60 21.86
N ASP A 313 1.57 -1.31 21.81
CA ASP A 313 1.48 -2.72 22.18
C ASP A 313 1.66 -3.62 20.95
N PHE A 314 2.56 -4.59 21.04
CA PHE A 314 2.81 -5.59 20.00
C PHE A 314 2.51 -6.99 20.55
N GLU A 315 1.66 -7.75 19.85
CA GLU A 315 1.48 -9.18 20.10
C GLU A 315 2.70 -9.93 19.55
N VAL A 316 3.36 -10.69 20.40
CA VAL A 316 4.53 -11.50 20.05
C VAL A 316 4.05 -12.86 19.55
N ARG A 317 4.51 -13.27 18.38
CA ARG A 317 4.36 -14.65 17.89
C ARG A 317 5.73 -15.26 17.64
N ILE A 318 5.97 -16.44 18.19
CA ILE A 318 7.22 -17.20 18.03
C ILE A 318 6.86 -18.58 17.50
N SER A 319 7.06 -18.78 16.21
CA SER A 319 6.83 -20.07 15.55
C SER A 319 8.09 -20.92 15.62
N ALA A 320 7.98 -22.17 16.10
CA ALA A 320 9.07 -23.13 16.20
C ALA A 320 9.24 -23.98 14.94
#